data_AF-A0A7N0TVZ5-F1
#
_entry.id   AF-A0A7N0TVZ5-F1
#
_cell.length_a   1.000
_cell.length_b   1.000
_cell.length_c   1.000
_cell.angle_alpha   90.00
_cell.angle_beta   90.00
_cell.angle_gamma   90.00
#
_symmetry.space_group_name_H-M   'P 1'
#
loop_
_entity.id
_entity.type
_entity.pdbx_description
1 polymer ?
#
loop_
_entity_poly.entity_id
_entity_poly.type
_entity_poly.pdbx_seq_one_letter_code
_entity_poly.pdbx_strand_id
1 'polypeptide(L)'
;MASLKDIGLAAAINILSAFVFFIAFAILRLQPFNDRVYFPKWYLRGLRSSPMRSGAFSKFLNLDFRSYLRFLNWMPAALQMPEPELIEHAGLDSAVYLRIYRIGLKIFAPITCLAFAVMVPVNWTNNTLENSKLAYEDIDKLSISNIPNGSNRFWTHLVMAYAFTFWTCYVLKSEYELIALMRLHFLASEQRRPDQFTVLVRNIPPDPDESVNQLVEHFFLVNHPDHFLTHQVVYNANILSDLVSEKKNLRNWLDFYQRKYYRNQSKRPLMKTGFLGLWGNTVDAIDYYESEVDKLSSKVMIPSPYFSLSDMSKSFEV
;
A
#
# COMPACT_ATOMS: atom_id res chain seq x y z
N MET A 1 -7.18 -6.32 -35.00
CA MET A 1 -6.89 -5.17 -34.12
C MET A 1 -8.20 -4.70 -33.50
N ALA A 2 -8.18 -4.05 -32.35
CA ALA A 2 -9.41 -3.51 -31.75
C ALA A 2 -9.89 -2.34 -32.61
N SER A 3 -11.15 -2.39 -33.07
CA SER A 3 -11.72 -1.29 -33.84
C SER A 3 -12.00 -0.09 -32.93
N LEU A 4 -12.14 1.10 -33.50
CA LEU A 4 -12.52 2.31 -32.74
C LEU A 4 -13.84 2.11 -31.98
N LYS A 5 -14.77 1.31 -32.54
CA LYS A 5 -16.04 0.94 -31.90
C LYS A 5 -15.82 0.08 -30.67
N ASP A 6 -14.89 -0.88 -30.73
CA ASP A 6 -14.57 -1.75 -29.59
C ASP A 6 -13.96 -0.95 -28.43
N ILE A 7 -13.04 -0.02 -28.74
CA ILE A 7 -12.45 0.88 -27.75
C ILE A 7 -13.52 1.80 -27.15
N GLY A 8 -14.40 2.34 -27.98
CA GLY A 8 -15.50 3.20 -27.53
C GLY A 8 -16.47 2.47 -26.60
N LEU A 9 -16.86 1.24 -26.93
CA LEU A 9 -17.72 0.41 -26.11
C LEU A 9 -17.05 0.03 -24.77
N ALA A 10 -15.77 -0.37 -24.81
CA ALA A 10 -15.00 -0.67 -23.60
C ALA A 10 -14.85 0.55 -22.70
N ALA A 11 -14.53 1.72 -23.27
CA ALA A 11 -14.43 2.98 -22.53
C ALA A 11 -15.78 3.36 -21.89
N ALA A 12 -16.89 3.24 -22.64
CA ALA A 12 -18.22 3.52 -22.12
C ALA A 12 -18.58 2.62 -20.92
N ILE A 13 -18.33 1.31 -21.01
CA ILE A 13 -18.58 0.37 -19.91
C ILE A 13 -17.73 0.70 -18.69
N ASN A 14 -16.44 0.99 -18.87
CA ASN A 14 -15.52 1.31 -17.77
C ASN A 14 -15.84 2.66 -17.11
N ILE A 15 -16.22 3.67 -17.89
CA ILE A 15 -16.61 4.98 -17.36
C ILE A 15 -17.94 4.86 -16.59
N LEU A 16 -18.90 4.11 -17.12
CA LEU A 16 -20.19 3.90 -16.47
C LEU A 16 -20.03 3.10 -15.17
N SER A 17 -19.21 2.04 -15.16
CA SER A 17 -18.93 1.27 -13.95
C SER A 17 -18.19 2.11 -12.90
N ALA A 18 -17.21 2.92 -13.30
CA ALA A 18 -16.54 3.88 -12.42
C ALA A 18 -17.53 4.88 -11.82
N PHE A 19 -18.47 5.39 -12.60
CA PHE A 19 -19.51 6.30 -12.12
C PHE A 19 -20.42 5.63 -11.07
N VAL A 20 -20.82 4.38 -11.30
CA VAL A 20 -21.56 3.58 -10.32
C VAL A 20 -20.74 3.41 -9.02
N PHE A 21 -19.44 3.14 -9.10
CA PHE A 21 -18.57 3.06 -7.93
C PHE A 21 -18.44 4.40 -7.20
N PHE A 22 -18.35 5.53 -7.90
CA PHE A 22 -18.31 6.85 -7.27
C PHE A 22 -19.61 7.17 -6.53
N ILE A 23 -20.76 6.79 -7.09
CA ILE A 23 -22.06 6.92 -6.41
C ILE A 23 -22.09 6.03 -5.17
N ALA A 24 -21.69 4.76 -5.30
CA ALA A 24 -21.65 3.83 -4.17
C ALA A 24 -20.71 4.33 -3.06
N PHE A 25 -19.52 4.81 -3.43
CA PHE A 25 -18.55 5.43 -2.51
C PHE A 25 -19.15 6.64 -1.79
N ALA A 26 -19.80 7.54 -2.52
CA ALA A 26 -20.45 8.70 -1.94
C ALA A 26 -21.52 8.32 -0.92
N ILE A 27 -22.34 7.31 -1.25
CA ILE A 27 -23.40 6.84 -0.35
C ILE A 27 -22.79 6.20 0.89
N LEU A 28 -21.84 5.28 0.72
CA LEU A 28 -21.22 4.52 1.81
C LEU A 28 -20.38 5.40 2.74
N ARG A 29 -19.71 6.42 2.21
CA ARG A 29 -18.89 7.39 2.97
C ARG A 29 -19.72 8.25 3.91
N LEU A 30 -20.94 8.60 3.52
CA LEU A 30 -21.83 9.45 4.32
C LEU A 30 -22.54 8.68 5.45
N GLN A 31 -22.48 7.35 5.45
CA GLN A 31 -23.10 6.54 6.49
C GLN A 31 -22.25 6.53 7.77
N PRO A 32 -22.85 6.88 8.94
CA PRO A 32 -22.12 6.97 10.21
C PRO A 32 -21.53 5.63 10.69
N PHE A 33 -22.12 4.49 10.29
CA PHE A 33 -21.59 3.18 10.66
C PHE A 33 -20.24 2.86 9.97
N ASN A 34 -20.01 3.42 8.78
CA ASN A 34 -18.78 3.24 8.00
C ASN A 34 -17.71 4.31 8.28
N ASP A 35 -17.98 5.23 9.20
CA ASP A 35 -17.10 6.37 9.44
C ASP A 35 -15.68 5.95 9.85
N ARG A 36 -15.55 4.87 10.63
CA ARG A 36 -14.25 4.30 11.01
C ARG A 36 -13.49 3.65 9.85
N VAL A 37 -14.19 3.24 8.79
CA VAL A 37 -13.60 2.60 7.61
C VAL A 37 -13.07 3.65 6.63
N TYR A 38 -13.82 4.74 6.41
CA TYR A 38 -13.42 5.80 5.48
C TYR A 38 -12.50 6.85 6.11
N PHE A 39 -12.54 7.03 7.44
CA PHE A 39 -11.70 8.01 8.14
C PHE A 39 -10.81 7.39 9.25
N PRO A 40 -10.15 6.23 9.05
CA PRO A 40 -9.42 5.53 10.12
C PRO A 40 -8.24 6.36 10.64
N LYS A 41 -7.53 7.08 9.77
CA LYS A 41 -6.39 7.94 10.14
C LYS A 41 -6.79 9.01 11.16
N TRP A 42 -8.01 9.52 11.08
CA TRP A 42 -8.50 10.57 11.97
C TRP A 42 -8.80 10.01 13.37
N TYR A 43 -9.25 8.76 13.44
CA TYR A 43 -9.43 8.03 14.70
C TYR A 43 -8.09 7.63 15.32
N LEU A 44 -7.12 7.15 14.52
CA LEU A 44 -5.78 6.80 14.99
C LEU A 44 -5.01 8.01 15.55
N ARG A 45 -5.22 9.19 14.96
CA ARG A 45 -4.67 10.47 15.44
C ARG A 45 -5.45 11.07 16.61
N GLY A 46 -6.59 10.49 17.00
CA GLY A 46 -7.45 11.03 18.05
C GLY A 46 -8.18 12.33 17.71
N LEU A 47 -8.10 12.82 16.46
CA LEU A 47 -8.74 14.06 16.00
C LEU A 47 -10.26 13.91 15.85
N ARG A 48 -10.73 12.68 15.69
CA ARG A 48 -12.15 12.36 15.53
C ARG A 48 -12.57 11.31 16.53
N SER A 49 -13.63 11.60 17.27
CA SER A 49 -14.32 10.65 18.15
C SER A 49 -15.65 10.23 17.55
N SER A 50 -16.17 9.07 17.98
CA SER A 50 -17.45 8.59 17.49
C SER A 50 -18.55 9.60 17.80
N PRO A 51 -19.36 10.01 16.81
CA PRO A 51 -20.32 11.09 17.02
C PRO A 51 -21.32 10.73 18.12
N MET A 52 -21.39 11.56 19.17
CA MET A 52 -22.45 11.52 20.18
C MET A 52 -23.75 12.12 19.60
N ARG A 53 -24.29 11.54 18.51
CA ARG A 53 -25.61 11.94 18.02
C ARG A 53 -26.69 11.19 18.82
N SER A 54 -27.54 11.98 19.48
CA SER A 54 -28.75 11.51 20.16
C SER A 54 -29.77 11.05 19.12
N GLY A 55 -30.10 9.75 19.11
CA GLY A 55 -31.07 9.13 18.21
C GLY A 55 -30.63 7.76 17.71
N ALA A 56 -31.41 6.71 18.00
CA ALA A 56 -31.09 5.33 17.62
C ALA A 56 -30.94 5.15 16.09
N PHE A 57 -31.76 5.83 15.29
CA PHE A 57 -31.74 5.71 13.82
C PHE A 57 -30.75 6.65 13.13
N SER A 58 -30.58 7.88 13.65
CA SER A 58 -29.61 8.87 13.14
C SER A 58 -28.14 8.47 13.40
N LYS A 59 -27.92 7.50 14.30
CA LYS A 59 -26.62 6.86 14.54
C LYS A 59 -26.20 5.90 13.43
N PHE A 60 -27.16 5.37 12.64
CA PHE A 60 -26.87 4.37 11.62
C PHE A 60 -27.10 4.85 10.19
N LEU A 61 -28.08 5.73 9.96
CA LEU A 61 -28.45 6.20 8.62
C LEU A 61 -28.42 7.72 8.52
N ASN A 62 -27.78 8.23 7.47
CA ASN A 62 -27.86 9.62 7.06
C ASN A 62 -28.91 9.77 5.94
N LEU A 63 -30.01 10.49 6.18
CA LEU A 63 -31.15 10.62 5.23
C LEU A 63 -31.14 11.94 4.44
N ASP A 64 -30.09 12.75 4.53
CA ASP A 64 -30.04 14.05 3.88
C ASP A 64 -29.79 13.93 2.37
N PHE A 65 -30.85 13.83 1.56
CA PHE A 65 -30.79 13.77 0.08
C PHE A 65 -29.93 14.88 -0.55
N ARG A 66 -29.92 16.09 0.04
CA ARG A 66 -29.11 17.23 -0.40
C ARG A 66 -27.59 16.97 -0.29
N SER A 67 -27.18 16.16 0.68
CA SER A 67 -25.78 15.77 0.87
C SER A 67 -25.31 14.80 -0.20
N TYR A 68 -26.21 13.96 -0.73
CA TYR A 68 -25.91 13.04 -1.83
C TYR A 68 -25.84 13.73 -3.20
N LEU A 69 -26.61 14.80 -3.44
CA LEU A 69 -26.46 15.61 -4.66
C LEU A 69 -25.09 16.31 -4.75
N ARG A 70 -24.45 16.58 -3.61
CA ARG A 70 -23.12 17.21 -3.51
C ARG A 70 -21.98 16.20 -3.43
N PHE A 71 -22.17 15.00 -3.96
CA PHE A 71 -21.24 13.91 -3.76
C PHE A 71 -19.82 14.17 -4.29
N LEU A 72 -19.64 14.97 -5.34
CA LEU A 72 -18.31 15.27 -5.89
C LEU A 72 -17.50 16.29 -5.08
N ASN A 73 -18.07 16.89 -4.02
CA ASN A 73 -17.38 17.91 -3.22
C ASN A 73 -16.11 17.42 -2.54
N TRP A 74 -15.90 16.11 -2.41
CA TRP A 74 -14.67 15.57 -1.82
C TRP A 74 -13.46 15.75 -2.74
N MET A 75 -13.65 15.79 -4.06
CA MET A 75 -12.56 15.89 -5.03
C MET A 75 -11.86 17.26 -4.98
N PRO A 76 -12.55 18.41 -5.03
CA PRO A 76 -11.89 19.71 -4.85
C PRO A 76 -11.30 19.84 -3.44
N ALA A 77 -11.98 19.32 -2.41
CA ALA A 77 -11.45 19.32 -1.05
C ALA A 77 -10.13 18.53 -0.92
N ALA A 78 -10.00 17.40 -1.63
CA ALA A 78 -8.77 16.61 -1.65
C ALA A 78 -7.61 17.32 -2.38
N LEU A 79 -7.91 18.18 -3.36
CA LEU A 79 -6.91 18.95 -4.11
C LEU A 79 -6.49 20.25 -3.41
N GLN A 80 -7.29 20.75 -2.46
CA GLN A 80 -7.00 21.98 -1.72
C GLN A 80 -5.93 21.82 -0.64
N MET A 81 -5.61 20.59 -0.22
CA MET A 81 -4.63 20.36 0.84
C MET A 81 -3.21 20.71 0.37
N PRO A 82 -2.51 21.65 1.03
CA PRO A 82 -1.15 21.99 0.66
C PRO A 82 -0.18 20.85 1.00
N GLU A 83 0.90 20.75 0.24
CA GLU A 83 1.91 19.70 0.42
C GLU A 83 2.56 19.62 1.81
N PRO A 84 2.93 20.73 2.50
CA PRO A 84 3.49 20.64 3.85
C PRO A 84 2.51 20.02 4.87
N GLU A 85 1.23 20.40 4.83
CA GLU A 85 0.21 19.80 5.69
C GLU A 85 0.02 18.31 5.35
N LEU A 86 0.13 17.94 4.08
CA LEU A 86 0.05 16.55 3.65
C LEU A 86 1.22 15.71 4.19
N ILE A 87 2.43 16.26 4.22
CA ILE A 87 3.62 15.60 4.78
C ILE A 87 3.44 15.39 6.28
N GLU A 88 3.00 16.41 7.02
CA GLU A 88 2.71 16.28 8.45
C GLU A 88 1.55 15.29 8.72
N HIS A 89 0.57 15.23 7.83
CA HIS A 89 -0.61 14.38 8.02
C HIS A 89 -0.44 12.92 7.55
N ALA A 90 0.31 12.68 6.48
CA ALA A 90 0.41 11.36 5.86
C ALA A 90 1.83 10.79 5.86
N GLY A 91 2.83 11.59 6.24
CA GLY A 91 4.24 11.28 6.12
C GLY A 91 4.82 11.67 4.76
N LEU A 92 6.15 11.80 4.71
CA LEU A 92 6.90 12.13 3.51
C LEU A 92 6.66 11.12 2.38
N ASP A 93 6.70 9.82 2.69
CA ASP A 93 6.56 8.74 1.69
C ASP A 93 5.23 8.81 0.94
N SER A 94 4.13 9.07 1.67
CA SER A 94 2.80 9.24 1.07
C SER A 94 2.76 10.45 0.13
N ALA A 95 3.41 11.56 0.52
CA ALA A 95 3.46 12.78 -0.29
C ALA A 95 4.31 12.58 -1.55
N VAL A 96 5.47 11.91 -1.44
CA VAL A 96 6.31 11.54 -2.59
C VAL A 96 5.58 10.59 -3.52
N TYR A 97 4.83 9.62 -2.99
CA TYR A 97 3.99 8.73 -3.81
C TYR A 97 2.93 9.50 -4.60
N LEU A 98 2.21 10.44 -3.97
CA LEU A 98 1.22 11.28 -4.67
C LEU A 98 1.87 12.18 -5.72
N ARG A 99 3.11 12.62 -5.47
CA ARG A 99 3.90 13.40 -6.43
C ARG A 99 4.21 12.61 -7.71
N ILE A 100 4.32 11.28 -7.68
CA ILE A 100 4.50 10.45 -8.90
C ILE A 100 3.38 10.72 -9.91
N TYR A 101 2.12 10.85 -9.47
CA TYR A 101 1.01 11.19 -10.37
C TYR A 101 1.13 12.61 -10.92
N ARG A 102 1.58 13.58 -10.10
CA ARG A 102 1.84 14.96 -10.57
C ARG A 102 2.97 15.01 -11.59
N ILE A 103 4.05 14.25 -11.37
CA ILE A 103 5.17 14.10 -12.30
C ILE A 103 4.68 13.47 -13.61
N GLY A 104 3.87 12.42 -13.52
CA GLY A 104 3.22 11.80 -14.68
C GLY A 104 2.44 12.82 -15.51
N LEU A 105 1.59 13.63 -14.88
CA LEU A 105 0.87 14.71 -15.57
C LEU A 105 1.82 15.75 -16.19
N LYS A 106 2.87 16.18 -15.48
CA LYS A 106 3.87 17.14 -16.01
C LYS A 106 4.64 16.59 -17.23
N ILE A 107 4.93 15.29 -17.26
CA ILE A 107 5.61 14.63 -18.38
C ILE A 107 4.63 14.45 -19.53
N PHE A 108 3.49 13.79 -19.29
CA PHE A 108 2.60 13.35 -20.36
C PHE A 108 1.69 14.45 -20.92
N ALA A 109 1.30 15.46 -20.15
CA ALA A 109 0.42 16.52 -20.66
C ALA A 109 1.01 17.30 -21.86
N PRO A 110 2.24 17.85 -21.79
CA PRO A 110 2.83 18.54 -22.94
C PRO A 110 3.17 17.58 -24.09
N ILE A 111 3.65 16.36 -23.78
CA ILE A 111 3.91 15.34 -24.81
C ILE A 111 2.63 15.01 -25.57
N THR A 112 1.51 14.82 -24.87
CA THR A 112 0.21 14.53 -25.46
C THR A 112 -0.25 15.70 -26.33
N CYS A 113 -0.15 16.94 -25.84
CA CYS A 113 -0.50 18.13 -26.62
C CYS A 113 0.32 18.24 -27.92
N LEU A 114 1.64 18.06 -27.84
CA LEU A 114 2.53 18.08 -29.01
C LEU A 114 2.29 16.90 -29.96
N ALA A 115 2.02 15.71 -29.43
CA ALA A 115 1.69 14.53 -30.23
C ALA A 115 0.40 14.74 -31.03
N PHE A 116 -0.64 15.29 -30.41
CA PHE A 116 -1.90 15.63 -31.09
C PHE A 116 -1.71 16.76 -32.11
N ALA A 117 -0.90 17.77 -31.81
CA ALA A 117 -0.70 18.90 -32.70
C ALA A 117 0.16 18.57 -33.94
N VAL A 118 1.18 17.70 -33.79
CA VAL A 118 2.18 17.45 -34.84
C VAL A 118 2.09 16.03 -35.39
N MET A 119 2.15 15.00 -34.54
CA MET A 119 2.23 13.61 -35.01
C MET A 119 0.93 13.13 -35.65
N VAL A 120 -0.22 13.48 -35.07
CA VAL A 120 -1.54 13.07 -35.60
C VAL A 120 -1.75 13.60 -37.04
N PRO A 121 -1.58 14.89 -37.36
CA PRO A 121 -1.69 15.37 -38.74
C PRO A 121 -0.65 14.77 -39.70
N VAL A 122 0.60 14.61 -39.25
CA VAL A 122 1.69 14.06 -40.09
C VAL A 122 1.40 12.62 -40.50
N ASN A 123 0.84 11.81 -39.59
CA ASN A 123 0.50 10.43 -39.87
C ASN A 123 -0.83 10.30 -40.63
N TRP A 124 -1.83 11.13 -40.31
CA TRP A 124 -3.16 11.06 -40.94
C TRP A 124 -3.18 11.53 -42.40
N THR A 125 -2.33 12.50 -42.77
CA THR A 125 -2.27 13.08 -44.13
C THR A 125 -1.71 12.15 -45.20
N ASN A 126 -1.52 10.86 -44.90
CA ASN A 126 -0.97 9.90 -45.83
C ASN A 126 -1.96 8.78 -46.14
N ASN A 127 -1.91 8.27 -47.38
CA ASN A 127 -2.86 7.26 -47.87
C ASN A 127 -2.15 5.93 -48.18
N THR A 128 -0.98 5.68 -47.58
CA THR A 128 -0.17 4.48 -47.87
C THR A 128 -0.90 3.21 -47.43
N LEU A 129 -1.58 3.24 -46.29
CA LEU A 129 -2.41 2.10 -45.84
C LEU A 129 -3.62 1.88 -46.76
N GLU A 130 -4.28 2.95 -47.21
CA GLU A 130 -5.45 2.88 -48.12
C GLU A 130 -5.10 2.27 -49.47
N ASN A 131 -3.88 2.52 -49.95
CA ASN A 131 -3.37 1.96 -51.19
C ASN A 131 -2.77 0.54 -51.03
N SER A 132 -2.66 0.05 -49.79
CA SER A 132 -2.14 -1.28 -49.50
C SER A 132 -3.26 -2.32 -49.44
N LYS A 133 -2.98 -3.56 -49.84
CA LYS A 133 -3.94 -4.69 -49.71
C LYS A 133 -4.01 -5.27 -48.28
N LEU A 134 -3.47 -4.56 -47.29
CA LEU A 134 -3.41 -5.03 -45.92
C LEU A 134 -4.74 -4.74 -45.21
N ALA A 135 -5.16 -5.63 -44.31
CA ALA A 135 -6.24 -5.32 -43.39
C ALA A 135 -5.73 -4.30 -42.37
N TYR A 136 -6.37 -3.13 -42.30
CA TYR A 136 -6.01 -2.07 -41.37
C TYR A 136 -7.27 -1.48 -40.71
N GLU A 137 -7.10 -0.93 -39.52
CA GLU A 137 -8.13 -0.17 -38.79
C GLU A 137 -7.84 1.34 -38.86
N ASP A 138 -8.84 2.17 -38.56
CA ASP A 138 -8.69 3.64 -38.58
C ASP A 138 -7.60 4.17 -37.63
N ILE A 139 -7.32 3.45 -36.55
CA ILE A 139 -6.28 3.80 -35.58
C ILE A 139 -4.88 3.57 -36.17
N ASP A 140 -4.73 2.61 -37.07
CA ASP A 140 -3.43 2.30 -37.70
C ASP A 140 -2.98 3.42 -38.65
N LYS A 141 -3.92 4.25 -39.12
CA LYS A 141 -3.62 5.48 -39.88
C LYS A 141 -2.88 6.52 -39.05
N LEU A 142 -3.02 6.49 -37.72
CA LEU A 142 -2.35 7.41 -36.79
C LEU A 142 -0.95 6.95 -36.40
N SER A 143 -0.54 5.75 -36.81
CA SER A 143 0.76 5.16 -36.48
C SER A 143 1.78 5.39 -37.60
N ILE A 144 3.05 5.10 -37.27
CA ILE A 144 4.18 5.12 -38.22
C ILE A 144 4.00 4.14 -39.38
N SER A 145 3.12 3.13 -39.23
CA SER A 145 2.74 2.18 -40.28
C SER A 145 2.12 2.85 -41.50
N ASN A 146 1.50 4.03 -41.34
CA ASN A 146 0.93 4.77 -42.46
C ASN A 146 1.98 5.60 -43.22
N ILE A 147 3.27 5.56 -42.86
CA ILE A 147 4.33 6.31 -43.55
C ILE A 147 5.04 5.40 -44.57
N PRO A 148 5.29 5.83 -45.83
CA PRO A 148 5.95 5.01 -46.82
C PRO A 148 7.47 5.03 -46.61
N ASN A 149 8.14 3.92 -46.97
CA ASN A 149 9.59 3.81 -46.89
C ASN A 149 10.27 4.91 -47.71
N GLY A 150 11.28 5.56 -47.14
CA GLY A 150 12.03 6.66 -47.79
C GLY A 150 11.39 8.05 -47.67
N SER A 151 10.29 8.21 -46.92
CA SER A 151 9.65 9.52 -46.71
C SER A 151 10.41 10.41 -45.72
N ASN A 152 10.49 11.71 -46.02
CA ASN A 152 11.07 12.70 -45.10
C ASN A 152 10.27 12.86 -43.79
N ARG A 153 9.04 12.33 -43.69
CA ARG A 153 8.22 12.39 -42.46
C ARG A 153 8.80 11.61 -41.29
N PHE A 154 9.69 10.65 -41.53
CA PHE A 154 10.43 9.96 -40.46
C PHE A 154 11.32 10.91 -39.64
N TRP A 155 11.81 12.01 -40.25
CA TRP A 155 12.55 13.03 -39.52
C TRP A 155 11.71 13.69 -38.43
N THR A 156 10.41 13.89 -38.66
CA THR A 156 9.51 14.41 -37.63
C THR A 156 9.46 13.48 -36.42
N HIS A 157 9.32 12.17 -36.64
CA HIS A 157 9.32 11.18 -35.56
C HIS A 157 10.65 11.16 -34.80
N LEU A 158 11.77 11.24 -35.50
CA LEU A 158 13.10 11.30 -34.89
C LEU A 158 13.27 12.55 -34.02
N VAL A 159 12.93 13.73 -34.54
CA VAL A 159 13.03 15.00 -33.79
C VAL A 159 12.11 14.98 -32.57
N MET A 160 10.87 14.48 -32.73
CA MET A 160 9.93 14.36 -31.62
C MET A 160 10.42 13.40 -30.54
N ALA A 161 11.07 12.30 -30.91
CA ALA A 161 11.67 11.38 -29.95
C ALA A 161 12.77 12.06 -29.11
N TYR A 162 13.65 12.85 -29.74
CA TYR A 162 14.64 13.64 -29.01
C TYR A 162 14.01 14.71 -28.13
N ALA A 163 12.96 15.40 -28.60
CA ALA A 163 12.24 16.39 -27.81
C ALA A 163 11.57 15.78 -26.58
N PHE A 164 10.90 14.62 -26.73
CA PHE A 164 10.25 13.91 -25.63
C PHE A 164 11.24 13.36 -24.61
N THR A 165 12.34 12.78 -25.07
CA THR A 165 13.39 12.26 -24.18
C THR A 165 14.06 13.39 -23.40
N PHE A 166 14.41 14.49 -24.06
CA PHE A 166 14.98 15.68 -23.41
C PHE A 166 14.02 16.26 -22.37
N TRP A 167 12.75 16.47 -22.73
CA TRP A 167 11.73 16.97 -21.81
C TRP A 167 11.56 16.06 -20.60
N THR A 168 11.46 14.75 -20.82
CA THR A 168 11.31 13.77 -19.75
C THR A 168 12.52 13.79 -18.81
N CYS A 169 13.74 13.80 -19.34
CA CYS A 169 14.95 13.87 -18.54
C CYS A 169 15.04 15.18 -17.74
N TYR A 170 14.64 16.31 -18.34
CA TYR A 170 14.59 17.61 -17.67
C TYR A 170 13.62 17.62 -16.48
N VAL A 171 12.39 17.12 -16.68
CA VAL A 171 11.38 17.03 -15.62
C VAL A 171 11.85 16.07 -14.53
N LEU A 172 12.38 14.90 -14.88
CA LEU A 172 12.88 13.92 -13.92
C LEU A 172 14.03 14.48 -13.09
N LYS A 173 15.00 15.16 -13.70
CA LYS A 173 16.11 15.80 -12.97
C LYS A 173 15.61 16.85 -11.98
N SER A 174 14.70 17.72 -12.43
CA SER A 174 14.15 18.80 -11.61
C SER A 174 13.37 18.27 -10.41
N GLU A 175 12.55 17.23 -10.62
CA GLU A 175 11.76 16.61 -9.56
C GLU A 175 12.62 15.76 -8.62
N TYR A 176 13.69 15.13 -9.13
CA TYR A 176 14.64 14.40 -8.29
C TYR A 176 15.36 15.33 -7.31
N GLU A 177 15.83 16.49 -7.79
CA GLU A 177 16.45 17.52 -6.94
C GLU A 177 15.46 18.00 -5.86
N LEU A 178 14.21 18.29 -6.23
CA LEU A 178 13.19 18.70 -5.29
C LEU A 178 12.89 17.61 -4.24
N ILE A 179 12.79 16.34 -4.64
CA ILE A 179 12.57 15.22 -3.71
C ILE A 179 13.77 15.06 -2.77
N ALA A 180 14.99 15.21 -3.27
CA ALA A 180 16.19 15.18 -2.43
C ALA A 180 16.15 16.29 -1.36
N LEU A 181 15.80 17.52 -1.74
CA LEU A 181 15.65 18.64 -0.81
C LEU A 181 14.54 18.41 0.22
N MET A 182 13.37 17.95 -0.21
CA MET A 182 12.27 17.60 0.71
C MET A 182 12.68 16.52 1.70
N ARG A 183 13.42 15.49 1.25
CA ARG A 183 13.92 14.42 2.11
C ARG A 183 14.93 14.93 3.13
N LEU A 184 15.87 15.79 2.72
CA LEU A 184 16.85 16.39 3.63
C LEU A 184 16.17 17.27 4.67
N HIS A 185 15.21 18.10 4.26
CA HIS A 185 14.44 18.94 5.17
C HIS A 185 13.62 18.09 6.16
N PHE A 186 12.95 17.04 5.67
CA PHE A 186 12.20 16.12 6.51
C PHE A 186 13.10 15.43 7.54
N LEU A 187 14.25 14.88 7.11
CA LEU A 187 15.20 14.22 7.99
C LEU A 187 15.76 15.15 9.09
N ALA A 188 15.95 16.43 8.77
CA ALA A 188 16.38 17.44 9.74
C ALA A 188 15.27 17.84 10.73
N SER A 189 14.00 17.74 10.33
CA SER A 189 12.83 18.11 11.15
C SER A 189 12.23 16.95 11.95
N GLU A 190 12.58 15.71 11.62
CA GLU A 190 11.97 14.51 12.20
C GLU A 190 12.27 14.39 13.70
N GLN A 191 11.31 13.89 14.47
CA GLN A 191 11.51 13.62 15.89
C GLN A 191 12.54 12.49 16.11
N ARG A 192 13.14 12.44 17.30
CA ARG A 192 14.08 11.37 17.67
C ARG A 192 13.36 10.03 17.63
N ARG A 193 13.84 9.12 16.80
CA ARG A 193 13.36 7.75 16.68
C ARG A 193 14.53 6.78 16.84
N PRO A 194 14.28 5.53 17.28
CA PRO A 194 15.36 4.57 17.50
C PRO A 194 16.17 4.28 16.23
N ASP A 195 15.55 4.31 15.05
CA ASP A 195 16.21 4.06 13.76
C ASP A 195 17.33 5.05 13.39
N GLN A 196 17.37 6.22 14.03
CA GLN A 196 18.45 7.20 13.84
C GLN A 196 19.71 6.84 14.63
N PHE A 197 19.57 6.04 15.69
CA PHE A 197 20.65 5.64 16.59
C PHE A 197 21.00 4.17 16.44
N THR A 198 20.13 3.36 15.83
CA THR A 198 20.33 1.92 15.69
C THR A 198 21.01 1.52 14.37
N VAL A 199 22.07 0.71 14.45
CA VAL A 199 22.78 0.16 13.28
C VAL A 199 22.62 -1.35 13.23
N LEU A 200 22.15 -1.85 12.08
CA LEU A 200 22.04 -3.29 11.85
C LEU A 200 23.39 -3.91 11.42
N VAL A 201 24.12 -4.52 12.37
CA VAL A 201 25.38 -5.21 12.11
C VAL A 201 25.14 -6.65 11.69
N ARG A 202 25.58 -7.04 10.50
CA ARG A 202 25.40 -8.39 9.97
C ARG A 202 26.71 -9.17 9.81
N ASN A 203 26.61 -10.50 9.78
CA ASN A 203 27.71 -11.43 9.51
C ASN A 203 28.87 -11.40 10.51
N ILE A 204 28.56 -11.44 11.80
CA ILE A 204 29.55 -11.56 12.87
C ILE A 204 30.35 -12.88 12.73
N PRO A 205 31.69 -12.84 12.80
CA PRO A 205 32.51 -14.05 12.80
C PRO A 205 32.21 -14.91 14.04
N PRO A 206 32.08 -16.24 13.90
CA PRO A 206 31.95 -17.11 15.05
C PRO A 206 33.30 -17.18 15.78
N ASP A 207 33.28 -16.95 17.09
CA ASP A 207 34.44 -17.09 17.96
C ASP A 207 34.23 -18.31 18.86
N PRO A 208 35.23 -19.22 19.00
CA PRO A 208 35.13 -20.36 19.89
C PRO A 208 35.16 -19.99 21.37
N ASP A 209 35.77 -18.86 21.74
CA ASP A 209 36.06 -18.51 23.13
C ASP A 209 35.03 -17.54 23.72
N GLU A 210 34.44 -16.67 22.89
CA GLU A 210 33.49 -15.64 23.31
C GLU A 210 32.08 -15.87 22.75
N SER A 211 31.06 -15.59 23.58
CA SER A 211 29.68 -15.51 23.07
C SER A 211 29.53 -14.29 22.16
N VAL A 212 28.63 -14.37 21.16
CA VAL A 212 28.38 -13.24 20.24
C VAL A 212 27.98 -11.96 20.98
N ASN A 213 27.31 -12.09 22.14
CA ASN A 213 26.98 -10.97 22.99
C ASN A 213 28.23 -10.24 23.53
N GLN A 214 29.21 -11.00 24.04
CA GLN A 214 30.46 -10.46 24.59
C GLN A 214 31.37 -9.93 23.48
N LEU A 215 31.46 -10.64 22.35
CA LEU A 215 32.29 -10.24 21.23
C LEU A 215 31.86 -8.89 20.65
N VAL A 216 30.55 -8.68 20.49
CA VAL A 216 30.00 -7.40 20.01
C VAL A 216 30.29 -6.29 21.03
N GLU A 217 30.03 -6.54 22.30
CA GLU A 217 30.29 -5.57 23.37
C GLU A 217 31.77 -5.17 23.42
N HIS A 218 32.68 -6.15 23.42
CA HIS A 218 34.12 -5.93 23.39
C HIS A 218 34.55 -5.16 22.13
N PHE A 219 34.07 -5.54 20.95
CA PHE A 219 34.40 -4.85 19.70
C PHE A 219 33.99 -3.37 19.71
N PHE A 220 32.78 -3.06 20.17
CA PHE A 220 32.28 -1.69 20.18
C PHE A 220 32.90 -0.86 21.31
N LEU A 221 33.17 -1.43 22.49
CA LEU A 221 33.87 -0.74 23.56
C LEU A 221 35.32 -0.38 23.17
N VAL A 222 35.99 -1.25 22.42
CA VAL A 222 37.37 -1.00 21.96
C VAL A 222 37.41 0.03 20.82
N ASN A 223 36.51 -0.07 19.83
CA ASN A 223 36.55 0.80 18.64
C ASN A 223 35.78 2.11 18.80
N HIS A 224 34.71 2.12 19.60
CA HIS A 224 33.77 3.24 19.75
C HIS A 224 33.36 3.48 21.22
N PRO A 225 34.33 3.71 22.13
CA PRO A 225 34.06 3.80 23.58
C PRO A 225 33.08 4.90 23.96
N ASP A 226 33.15 6.06 23.30
CA ASP A 226 32.35 7.24 23.66
C ASP A 226 30.95 7.26 23.03
N HIS A 227 30.67 6.34 22.09
CA HIS A 227 29.42 6.30 21.31
C HIS A 227 28.60 5.04 21.51
N PHE A 228 29.22 3.96 22.02
CA PHE A 228 28.50 2.72 22.30
C PHE A 228 27.57 2.89 23.49
N LEU A 229 26.28 2.55 23.30
CA LEU A 229 25.27 2.59 24.35
C LEU A 229 24.90 1.18 24.81
N THR A 230 24.29 0.42 23.91
CA THR A 230 23.78 -0.93 24.15
C THR A 230 23.75 -1.70 22.84
N HIS A 231 23.59 -3.02 22.91
CA HIS A 231 23.34 -3.86 21.74
C HIS A 231 22.24 -4.87 22.05
N GLN A 232 21.54 -5.32 21.01
CA GLN A 232 20.56 -6.39 21.12
C GLN A 232 20.84 -7.52 20.12
N VAL A 233 21.02 -8.73 20.67
CA VAL A 233 21.16 -9.97 19.90
C VAL A 233 19.85 -10.33 19.21
N VAL A 234 19.90 -10.56 17.90
CA VAL A 234 18.77 -11.16 17.17
C VAL A 234 18.89 -12.68 17.24
N TYR A 235 17.82 -13.31 17.72
CA TYR A 235 17.69 -14.76 17.82
C TYR A 235 16.74 -15.27 16.73
N ASN A 236 16.96 -16.50 16.25
CA ASN A 236 15.99 -17.18 15.40
C ASN A 236 14.71 -17.48 16.19
N ALA A 237 13.73 -16.57 16.11
CA ALA A 237 12.45 -16.69 16.78
C ALA A 237 11.33 -17.19 15.84
N ASN A 238 11.64 -17.78 14.68
CA ASN A 238 10.64 -18.17 13.69
C ASN A 238 9.59 -19.15 14.26
N ILE A 239 10.06 -20.22 14.93
CA ILE A 239 9.17 -21.20 15.57
C ILE A 239 8.30 -20.53 16.65
N LEU A 240 8.90 -19.61 17.42
CA LEU A 240 8.18 -18.86 18.45
C LEU A 240 7.14 -17.91 17.85
N SER A 241 7.47 -17.21 16.76
CA SER A 241 6.54 -16.32 16.07
C SER A 241 5.37 -17.08 15.48
N ASP A 242 5.61 -18.27 14.93
CA ASP A 242 4.57 -19.14 14.40
C ASP A 242 3.61 -19.58 15.49
N LEU A 243 4.13 -20.09 16.62
CA LEU A 243 3.32 -20.48 17.79
C LEU A 243 2.51 -19.30 18.36
N VAL A 244 3.10 -18.11 18.43
CA VAL A 244 2.40 -16.89 18.90
C VAL A 244 1.31 -16.48 17.92
N SER A 245 1.54 -16.60 16.61
CA SER A 245 0.54 -16.32 15.59
C SER A 245 -0.63 -17.29 15.64
N GLU A 246 -0.36 -18.58 15.83
CA GLU A 246 -1.36 -19.63 16.00
C GLU A 246 -2.20 -19.38 17.25
N LYS A 247 -1.55 -19.06 18.37
CA LYS A 247 -2.23 -18.70 19.62
C LYS A 247 -3.16 -17.49 19.44
N LYS A 248 -2.74 -16.46 18.70
CA LYS A 248 -3.60 -15.30 18.38
C LYS A 248 -4.82 -15.72 17.56
N ASN A 249 -4.65 -16.61 16.58
CA ASN A 249 -5.75 -17.11 15.76
C ASN A 249 -6.76 -17.93 16.59
N LEU A 250 -6.28 -18.84 17.45
CA LEU A 250 -7.17 -19.59 18.35
C LEU A 250 -7.91 -18.66 19.31
N ARG A 251 -7.24 -17.63 19.82
CA ARG A 251 -7.87 -16.63 20.69
C ARG A 251 -8.96 -15.84 19.96
N ASN A 252 -8.77 -15.50 18.68
CA ASN A 252 -9.81 -14.86 17.87
C ASN A 252 -11.04 -15.77 17.69
N TRP A 253 -10.83 -17.08 17.53
CA TRP A 253 -11.91 -18.06 17.48
C TRP A 253 -12.63 -18.19 18.82
N LEU A 254 -11.89 -18.27 19.91
CA LEU A 254 -12.43 -18.26 21.27
C LEU A 254 -13.34 -17.02 21.48
N ASP A 255 -12.84 -15.82 21.15
CA ASP A 255 -13.60 -14.58 21.24
C ASP A 255 -14.89 -14.64 20.38
N PHE A 256 -14.82 -15.23 19.19
CA PHE A 256 -15.97 -15.42 18.32
C PHE A 256 -17.03 -16.32 18.97
N TYR A 257 -16.64 -17.48 19.52
CA TYR A 257 -17.57 -18.42 20.15
C TYR A 257 -18.13 -17.87 21.46
N GLN A 258 -17.32 -17.19 22.27
CA GLN A 258 -17.80 -16.48 23.45
C GLN A 258 -18.83 -15.41 23.09
N ARG A 259 -18.56 -14.58 22.08
CA ARG A 259 -19.54 -13.58 21.59
C ARG A 259 -20.83 -14.23 21.09
N LYS A 260 -20.74 -15.40 20.45
CA LYS A 260 -21.91 -16.18 20.00
C LYS A 260 -22.73 -16.67 21.19
N TYR A 261 -22.08 -17.13 22.26
CA TYR A 261 -22.73 -17.53 23.51
C TYR A 261 -23.34 -16.34 24.26
N TYR A 262 -22.64 -15.21 24.37
CA TYR A 262 -23.19 -14.00 25.01
C TYR A 262 -24.47 -13.49 24.33
N ARG A 263 -24.58 -13.63 23.00
CA ARG A 263 -25.81 -13.29 22.26
C ARG A 263 -26.96 -14.26 22.52
N ASN A 264 -26.68 -15.51 22.86
CA ASN A 264 -27.67 -16.53 23.12
C ASN A 264 -27.23 -17.48 24.25
N GLN A 265 -27.46 -17.06 25.49
CA GLN A 265 -27.02 -17.78 26.69
C GLN A 265 -27.71 -19.14 26.88
N SER A 266 -28.81 -19.40 26.17
CA SER A 266 -29.61 -20.62 26.32
C SER A 266 -28.93 -21.88 25.78
N LYS A 267 -27.98 -21.76 24.84
CA LYS A 267 -27.31 -22.90 24.20
C LYS A 267 -25.82 -22.64 24.05
N ARG A 268 -25.01 -23.56 24.56
CA ARG A 268 -23.55 -23.52 24.34
C ARG A 268 -23.20 -23.87 22.89
N PRO A 269 -22.23 -23.17 22.27
CA PRO A 269 -21.86 -23.41 20.89
C PRO A 269 -21.04 -24.70 20.78
N LEU A 270 -21.62 -25.71 20.14
CA LEU A 270 -20.91 -26.95 19.81
C LEU A 270 -20.21 -26.81 18.45
N MET A 271 -19.07 -27.48 18.31
CA MET A 271 -18.39 -27.65 17.03
C MET A 271 -17.92 -29.09 16.84
N LYS A 272 -17.63 -29.46 15.59
CA LYS A 272 -16.99 -30.74 15.27
C LYS A 272 -15.51 -30.52 15.00
N THR A 273 -14.68 -31.48 15.40
CA THR A 273 -13.21 -31.38 15.35
C THR A 273 -12.58 -31.64 13.98
N GLY A 274 -13.33 -32.19 13.01
CA GLY A 274 -12.80 -32.56 11.69
C GLY A 274 -12.73 -31.41 10.68
N PHE A 275 -12.32 -31.74 9.45
CA PHE A 275 -12.08 -30.78 8.38
C PHE A 275 -13.30 -29.88 8.13
N LEU A 276 -13.10 -28.56 8.23
CA LEU A 276 -14.12 -27.51 8.09
C LEU A 276 -15.35 -27.69 9.02
N GLY A 277 -15.23 -28.45 10.10
CA GLY A 277 -16.34 -28.73 11.03
C GLY A 277 -17.38 -29.73 10.48
N LEU A 278 -17.03 -30.51 9.44
CA LEU A 278 -17.96 -31.44 8.81
C LEU A 278 -17.99 -32.79 9.53
N TRP A 279 -16.83 -33.35 9.87
CA TRP A 279 -16.67 -34.70 10.42
C TRP A 279 -16.10 -34.65 11.85
N GLY A 280 -16.19 -35.76 12.59
CA GLY A 280 -15.63 -35.88 13.94
C GLY A 280 -16.63 -35.65 15.07
N ASN A 281 -16.12 -35.73 16.30
CA ASN A 281 -16.91 -35.67 17.54
C ASN A 281 -17.39 -34.24 17.81
N THR A 282 -18.62 -34.11 18.33
CA THR A 282 -19.17 -32.83 18.77
C THR A 282 -18.63 -32.48 20.14
N VAL A 283 -17.91 -31.37 20.23
CA VAL A 283 -17.30 -30.84 21.47
C VAL A 283 -17.80 -29.42 21.73
N ASP A 284 -17.74 -28.97 22.98
CA ASP A 284 -17.96 -27.54 23.29
C ASP A 284 -16.82 -26.72 22.68
N ALA A 285 -17.18 -25.75 21.84
CA ALA A 285 -16.19 -24.94 21.13
C ALA A 285 -15.39 -24.08 22.11
N ILE A 286 -16.02 -23.55 23.16
CA ILE A 286 -15.34 -22.64 24.11
C ILE A 286 -14.26 -23.41 24.87
N ASP A 287 -14.65 -24.51 25.53
CA ASP A 287 -13.74 -25.33 26.32
C ASP A 287 -12.62 -25.95 25.46
N TYR A 288 -12.92 -26.31 24.21
CA TYR A 288 -11.90 -26.79 23.27
C TYR A 288 -10.86 -25.71 22.96
N TYR A 289 -11.28 -24.52 22.52
CA TYR A 289 -10.33 -23.46 22.17
C TYR A 289 -9.57 -22.95 23.39
N GLU A 290 -10.19 -22.93 24.57
CA GLU A 290 -9.53 -22.61 25.83
C GLU A 290 -8.41 -23.63 26.12
N SER A 291 -8.72 -24.93 26.03
CA SER A 291 -7.71 -25.98 26.21
C SER A 291 -6.57 -25.94 25.19
N GLU A 292 -6.85 -25.61 23.92
CA GLU A 292 -5.81 -25.48 22.89
C GLU A 292 -4.95 -24.23 23.09
N VAL A 293 -5.54 -23.11 23.52
CA VAL A 293 -4.79 -21.91 23.90
C VAL A 293 -3.86 -22.20 25.09
N ASP A 294 -4.31 -22.97 26.08
CA ASP A 294 -3.49 -23.37 27.23
C ASP A 294 -2.36 -24.35 26.83
N LYS A 295 -2.64 -25.31 25.94
CA LYS A 295 -1.61 -26.17 25.35
C LYS A 295 -0.56 -25.37 24.59
N LEU A 296 -0.96 -24.40 23.78
CA LEU A 296 0.00 -23.52 23.10
C LEU A 296 0.75 -22.62 24.09
N SER A 297 0.07 -22.14 25.14
CA SER A 297 0.70 -21.30 26.16
C SER A 297 1.78 -22.06 26.91
N SER A 298 1.55 -23.33 27.26
CA SER A 298 2.58 -24.17 27.88
C SER A 298 3.74 -24.46 26.93
N LYS A 299 3.48 -24.72 25.63
CA LYS A 299 4.54 -24.86 24.61
C LYS A 299 5.39 -23.60 24.44
N VAL A 300 4.80 -22.41 24.52
CA VAL A 300 5.51 -21.13 24.45
C VAL A 300 6.34 -20.87 25.70
N MET A 301 5.89 -21.36 26.87
CA MET A 301 6.53 -21.12 28.16
C MET A 301 7.68 -22.09 28.46
N ILE A 302 7.67 -23.30 27.86
CA ILE A 302 8.82 -24.20 27.89
C ILE A 302 9.96 -23.50 27.12
N PRO A 303 11.10 -23.19 27.76
CA PRO A 303 12.26 -22.69 27.06
C PRO A 303 12.63 -23.76 26.03
N SER A 304 12.37 -23.47 24.76
CA SER A 304 12.71 -24.40 23.70
C SER A 304 14.22 -24.67 23.81
N PRO A 305 14.68 -25.92 23.97
CA PRO A 305 16.13 -26.24 24.04
C PRO A 305 16.88 -25.85 22.75
N TYR A 306 16.14 -25.43 21.72
CA TYR A 306 16.62 -24.84 20.46
C TYR A 306 17.04 -23.36 20.57
N PHE A 307 16.89 -22.70 21.73
CA PHE A 307 17.57 -21.42 22.00
C PHE A 307 19.08 -21.60 22.28
N SER A 308 19.61 -22.81 22.12
CA SER A 308 21.04 -23.10 22.21
C SER A 308 21.76 -22.68 20.92
N LEU A 309 22.53 -21.58 21.01
CA LEU A 309 23.79 -21.17 20.34
C LEU A 309 24.04 -21.40 18.83
N SER A 310 23.34 -22.32 18.17
CA SER A 310 23.54 -22.75 16.78
C SER A 310 22.76 -21.94 15.74
N ASP A 311 21.79 -21.15 16.20
CA ASP A 311 20.81 -20.46 15.36
C ASP A 311 20.83 -18.92 15.54
N MET A 312 21.96 -18.35 15.98
CA MET A 312 22.14 -16.91 16.02
C MET A 312 22.14 -16.35 14.60
N SER A 313 21.05 -15.69 14.18
CA SER A 313 21.09 -14.89 12.97
C SER A 313 22.04 -13.74 13.27
N LYS A 314 23.13 -13.70 12.49
CA LYS A 314 24.21 -12.72 12.57
C LYS A 314 23.68 -11.34 12.15
N SER A 315 22.90 -10.73 13.01
CA SER A 315 22.23 -9.45 12.83
C SER A 315 21.99 -8.88 14.21
N PHE A 316 22.40 -7.65 14.47
CA PHE A 316 22.20 -6.94 15.74
C PHE A 316 21.79 -5.52 15.44
N GLU A 317 20.89 -4.95 16.23
CA GLU A 317 20.73 -3.49 16.29
C GLU A 317 21.63 -2.98 17.41
N VAL A 318 22.57 -2.11 17.04
CA VAL A 318 23.46 -1.34 17.94
C VAL A 318 22.86 0.02 18.13
#